data_AF-A5BKZ6-F1
#
_entry.id   AF-A5BKZ6-F1
#
_cell.length_a   1.000
_cell.length_b   1.000
_cell.length_c   1.000
_cell.angle_alpha   90.00
_cell.angle_beta   90.00
_cell.angle_gamma   90.00
#
_symmetry.space_group_name_H-M   'P 1'
#
loop_
_entity.id
_entity.type
_entity.pdbx_description
1 polymer ?
#
loop_
_entity_poly.entity_id
_entity_poly.type
_entity_poly.pdbx_seq_one_letter_code
_entity_poly.pdbx_strand_id
1 'polypeptide(L)'
;MANRKYNGSLRICIDYRALNKVTIKNKYPIPLIIDLFDQLSRAKYFTKLDLRSGNYQVRIAEGDKPKTICMTRYDSYEFLVMPFGLTNAPTTFCTLMNKIFHSYLNKFMVVYLDDIVIYSNTLEEHVEHLRKVFKILR
;
A
#
# COMPACT_ATOMS: atom_id res chain seq x y z
N MET A 1 18.47 13.19 -3.13
CA MET A 1 17.07 13.26 -2.64
C MET A 1 16.01 13.12 -3.73
N ALA A 2 16.33 13.22 -5.02
CA ALA A 2 15.35 12.99 -6.07
C ALA A 2 15.89 12.00 -7.10
N ASN A 3 15.07 11.04 -7.50
CA ASN A 3 15.33 10.14 -8.62
C ASN A 3 14.45 10.53 -9.80
N ARG A 4 15.01 10.45 -11.01
CA ARG A 4 14.25 10.70 -12.24
C ARG A 4 13.50 9.44 -12.64
N LYS A 5 12.20 9.56 -12.84
CA LYS A 5 11.38 8.49 -13.43
C LYS A 5 11.61 8.43 -14.95
N TYR A 6 11.24 7.29 -15.55
CA TYR A 6 11.30 7.09 -17.00
C TYR A 6 10.52 8.14 -17.79
N ASN A 7 9.42 8.64 -17.22
CA ASN A 7 8.59 9.68 -17.83
C ASN A 7 9.13 11.11 -17.63
N GLY A 8 10.37 11.26 -17.14
CA GLY A 8 11.04 12.55 -16.93
C GLY A 8 10.69 13.25 -15.60
N SER A 9 9.64 12.83 -14.88
CA SER A 9 9.26 13.41 -13.59
C SER A 9 10.26 13.06 -12.47
N LEU A 10 10.36 13.93 -11.46
CA LEU A 10 11.18 13.70 -10.28
C LEU A 10 10.37 12.99 -9.18
N ARG A 11 10.99 12.04 -8.49
CA ARG A 11 10.46 11.37 -7.29
C ARG A 11 11.37 11.66 -6.11
N ILE A 12 10.81 12.19 -5.03
CA ILE A 12 11.55 12.34 -3.78
C ILE A 12 11.89 10.93 -3.26
N CYS A 13 13.18 10.68 -3.05
CA CYS A 13 13.74 9.43 -2.53
C CYS A 13 14.70 9.79 -1.40
N ILE A 14 14.26 9.48 -0.18
CA ILE A 14 15.03 9.69 1.05
C ILE A 14 15.70 8.39 1.43
N ASP A 15 16.97 8.48 1.80
CA ASP A 15 17.76 7.32 2.18
C ASP A 15 17.53 6.97 3.66
N TYR A 16 16.55 6.09 3.89
CA TYR A 16 16.24 5.57 5.23
C TYR A 16 17.05 4.32 5.59
N ARG A 17 18.12 3.95 4.87
CA ARG A 17 18.87 2.70 5.14
C ARG A 17 19.37 2.60 6.59
N ALA A 18 19.89 3.70 7.15
CA ALA A 18 20.35 3.73 8.54
C ALA A 18 19.19 3.55 9.52
N LEU A 19 18.08 4.28 9.32
CA LEU A 19 16.87 4.17 10.12
C LEU A 19 16.26 2.76 10.06
N ASN A 20 16.19 2.17 8.87
CA ASN A 20 15.65 0.83 8.65
C ASN A 20 16.46 -0.27 9.35
N LYS A 21 17.76 -0.07 9.57
CA LYS A 21 18.60 -1.03 10.31
C LYS A 21 18.27 -1.09 11.80
N VAL A 22 17.88 0.05 12.39
CA VAL A 22 17.55 0.15 13.82
C VAL A 22 16.06 -0.01 14.10
N THR A 23 15.22 0.03 13.06
CA THR A 23 13.78 -0.17 13.17
C THR A 23 13.44 -1.64 13.35
N ILE A 24 12.61 -1.94 14.35
CA ILE A 24 12.06 -3.29 14.56
C ILE A 24 11.15 -3.62 13.38
N LYS A 25 11.48 -4.70 12.66
CA LYS A 25 10.72 -5.13 11.48
C LYS A 25 9.36 -5.69 11.90
N ASN A 26 8.32 -5.19 11.25
CA ASN A 26 6.98 -5.75 11.38
C ASN A 26 6.93 -7.11 10.69
N LYS A 27 6.58 -8.17 11.45
CA LYS A 27 6.50 -9.56 10.98
C LYS A 27 5.10 -9.96 10.51
N TYR A 28 4.21 -9.00 10.25
CA TYR A 28 2.89 -9.32 9.72
C TYR A 28 3.02 -10.08 8.39
N PRO A 29 2.33 -11.22 8.22
CA PRO A 29 2.48 -12.06 7.05
C PRO A 29 1.96 -11.33 5.81
N ILE A 30 2.86 -11.08 4.87
CA ILE A 30 2.46 -10.66 3.52
C ILE A 30 1.98 -11.92 2.80
N PRO A 31 0.79 -11.89 2.15
CA PRO A 31 0.29 -13.05 1.43
C PRO A 31 1.29 -13.57 0.41
N LEU A 32 1.44 -14.89 0.32
CA LEU A 32 2.26 -15.51 -0.71
C LEU A 32 1.59 -15.32 -2.07
N ILE A 33 2.37 -14.91 -3.07
CA ILE A 33 1.84 -14.65 -4.41
C ILE A 33 1.14 -15.88 -5.03
N ILE A 34 1.59 -17.09 -4.68
CA ILE A 34 0.99 -18.35 -5.15
C ILE A 34 -0.45 -18.49 -4.64
N ASP A 35 -0.67 -18.25 -3.34
CA ASP A 35 -2.00 -18.32 -2.72
C ASP A 35 -2.96 -17.32 -3.37
N LEU A 36 -2.45 -16.14 -3.76
CA LEU A 36 -3.23 -15.14 -4.46
C LEU A 36 -3.61 -15.60 -5.87
N PHE A 37 -2.68 -16.21 -6.61
CA PHE A 37 -2.97 -16.74 -7.95
C PHE A 37 -3.99 -17.87 -7.93
N ASP A 38 -3.94 -18.75 -6.93
CA ASP A 38 -4.92 -19.83 -6.78
C ASP A 38 -6.33 -19.27 -6.58
N GLN A 39 -6.48 -18.20 -5.80
CA GLN A 39 -7.76 -17.52 -5.61
C GLN A 39 -8.25 -16.84 -6.89
N LEU A 40 -7.34 -16.24 -7.66
CA LEU A 40 -7.66 -15.56 -8.92
C LEU A 40 -7.98 -16.54 -10.05
N SER A 41 -7.38 -17.74 -10.06
CA SER A 41 -7.51 -18.73 -11.15
C SER A 41 -8.96 -19.14 -11.47
N ARG A 42 -9.85 -18.97 -10.50
CA ARG A 42 -11.27 -19.36 -10.60
C ARG A 42 -12.15 -18.29 -11.22
N ALA A 43 -11.66 -17.05 -11.33
CA ALA A 43 -12.44 -15.90 -11.75
C ALA A 43 -12.30 -15.59 -13.25
N LYS A 44 -13.32 -14.96 -13.81
CA LYS A 44 -13.37 -14.54 -15.23
C LYS A 44 -13.15 -13.04 -15.41
N TYR A 45 -13.53 -12.24 -14.43
CA TYR A 45 -13.44 -10.78 -14.46
C TYR A 45 -12.52 -10.30 -13.35
N PHE A 46 -11.63 -9.37 -13.69
CA PHE A 46 -10.67 -8.81 -12.76
C PHE A 46 -10.63 -7.29 -12.91
N THR A 47 -10.59 -6.59 -11.77
CA THR A 47 -10.26 -5.17 -11.71
C THR A 47 -9.09 -5.00 -10.77
N LYS A 48 -8.04 -4.34 -11.26
CA LYS A 48 -6.92 -3.89 -10.45
C LYS A 48 -7.15 -2.42 -10.08
N LEU A 49 -7.15 -2.12 -8.78
CA LEU A 49 -7.14 -0.77 -8.25
C LEU A 49 -5.73 -0.47 -7.71
N ASP A 50 -5.09 0.54 -8.31
CA ASP A 50 -3.87 1.14 -7.78
C ASP A 50 -4.27 2.27 -6.85
N LEU A 51 -4.01 2.11 -5.55
CA LEU A 51 -4.17 3.19 -4.59
C LEU A 51 -3.00 4.14 -4.78
N ARG A 52 -3.13 5.07 -5.75
CA ARG A 52 -2.11 6.09 -6.05
C ARG A 52 -1.61 6.69 -4.75
N SER A 53 -0.31 6.53 -4.48
CA SER A 53 0.33 7.08 -3.29
C SER A 53 -0.26 6.57 -1.97
N GLY A 54 -0.75 5.32 -1.91
CA GLY A 54 -1.42 4.75 -0.73
C GLY A 54 -0.62 4.89 0.56
N ASN A 55 0.71 4.73 0.49
CA ASN A 55 1.59 4.98 1.65
C ASN A 55 1.46 6.42 2.20
N TYR A 56 1.33 7.42 1.33
CA TYR A 56 1.12 8.82 1.74
C TYR A 56 -0.29 9.10 2.30
N GLN A 57 -1.19 8.13 2.35
CA GLN A 57 -2.48 8.25 3.04
C GLN A 57 -2.41 7.76 4.49
N VAL A 58 -1.37 6.99 4.85
CA VAL A 58 -1.19 6.46 6.21
C VAL A 58 -0.45 7.49 7.06
N ARG A 59 -1.04 7.94 8.16
CA ARG A 59 -0.38 8.86 9.09
C ARG A 59 0.75 8.18 9.84
N ILE A 60 1.87 8.89 10.00
CA ILE A 60 2.92 8.48 10.95
C ILE A 60 2.37 8.62 12.38
N ALA A 61 2.70 7.68 13.25
CA ALA A 61 2.29 7.72 14.65
C ALA A 61 2.83 8.97 15.35
N GLU A 62 2.07 9.52 16.30
CA GLU A 62 2.53 10.63 17.14
C GLU A 62 3.80 10.21 17.89
N GLY A 63 4.84 11.05 17.85
CA GLY A 63 6.18 10.75 18.40
C GLY A 63 7.16 10.11 17.41
N ASP A 64 6.69 9.54 16.30
CA ASP A 64 7.56 8.95 15.27
C ASP A 64 7.86 9.90 14.10
N LYS A 65 7.14 11.02 13.99
CA LYS A 65 7.35 12.04 12.93
C LYS A 65 8.81 12.52 12.82
N PRO A 66 9.52 12.83 13.93
CA PRO A 66 10.92 13.27 13.86
C PRO A 66 11.88 12.19 13.34
N LYS A 67 11.51 10.91 13.39
CA LYS A 67 12.32 9.82 12.82
C LYS A 67 12.32 9.86 11.29
N THR A 68 11.37 10.58 10.68
CA THR A 68 11.21 10.71 9.23
C THR A 68 11.80 12.01 8.67
N ILE A 69 12.66 12.70 9.43
CA ILE A 69 13.27 13.95 8.97
C ILE A 69 14.00 13.74 7.65
N CYS A 70 13.76 14.63 6.69
CA CYS A 70 14.56 14.79 5.49
C CYS A 70 15.23 16.18 5.50
N MET A 71 16.53 16.21 5.27
CA MET A 71 17.31 17.44 5.19
C MET A 71 17.54 17.87 3.73
N THR A 72 17.00 19.01 3.34
CA THR A 72 17.32 19.64 2.06
C THR A 72 18.55 20.56 2.22
N ARG A 73 18.98 21.21 1.12
CA ARG A 73 20.03 22.24 1.20
C ARG A 73 19.66 23.42 2.10
N TYR A 74 18.36 23.71 2.25
CA TYR A 74 17.88 24.94 2.88
C TYR A 74 17.24 24.70 4.24
N ASP A 75 16.60 23.56 4.45
CA ASP A 75 15.86 23.27 5.67
C ASP A 75 15.63 21.76 5.87
N SER A 76 15.22 21.38 7.07
CA SER A 76 14.77 20.04 7.44
C SER A 76 13.25 19.96 7.52
N TYR A 77 12.67 18.89 6.98
CA TYR A 77 11.23 18.66 6.99
C TYR A 77 10.90 17.29 7.57
N GLU A 78 9.76 17.18 8.26
CA GLU A 78 9.22 15.93 8.77
C GLU A 78 8.04 15.45 7.94
N PHE A 79 7.88 14.14 7.80
CA PHE A 79 6.70 13.57 7.15
C PHE A 79 5.58 13.34 8.16
N LEU A 80 4.40 13.89 7.86
CA LEU A 80 3.17 13.61 8.60
C LEU A 80 2.51 12.28 8.19
N VAL A 81 2.83 11.83 6.97
CA VAL A 81 2.30 10.62 6.35
C VAL A 81 3.45 9.75 5.88
N MET A 82 3.23 8.44 5.81
CA MET A 82 4.30 7.46 5.65
C MET A 82 5.05 7.64 4.32
N PRO A 83 6.33 8.07 4.35
CA PRO A 83 7.11 8.24 3.14
C PRO A 83 7.57 6.89 2.58
N PHE A 84 7.85 6.87 1.27
CA PHE A 84 8.53 5.75 0.65
C PHE A 84 9.93 5.55 1.26
N GLY A 85 10.34 4.28 1.35
CA GLY A 85 11.68 3.88 1.78
C GLY A 85 11.76 3.39 3.23
N LEU A 86 10.69 3.52 4.03
CA LEU A 86 10.61 2.92 5.37
C LEU A 86 10.40 1.41 5.26
N THR A 87 11.13 0.61 6.05
CA THR A 87 11.09 -0.86 5.96
C THR A 87 9.74 -1.46 6.30
N ASN A 88 8.94 -0.80 7.15
CA ASN A 88 7.63 -1.30 7.57
C ASN A 88 6.49 -0.73 6.72
N ALA A 89 6.75 0.16 5.77
CA ALA A 89 5.68 0.85 5.03
C ALA A 89 4.72 -0.11 4.30
N PRO A 90 5.20 -1.06 3.47
CA PRO A 90 4.30 -1.97 2.77
C PRO A 90 3.50 -2.87 3.73
N THR A 91 4.14 -3.32 4.81
CA THR A 91 3.51 -4.18 5.81
C THR A 91 2.42 -3.44 6.58
N THR A 92 2.68 -2.19 6.99
CA THR A 92 1.68 -1.34 7.65
C THR A 92 0.49 -1.07 6.74
N PHE A 93 0.75 -0.75 5.46
CA PHE A 93 -0.30 -0.52 4.48
C PHE A 93 -1.16 -1.78 4.24
N CYS A 94 -0.51 -2.93 4.03
CA CYS A 94 -1.19 -4.21 3.88
C CYS A 94 -2.03 -4.56 5.13
N THR A 95 -1.50 -4.33 6.33
CA THR A 95 -2.25 -4.56 7.59
C THR A 95 -3.49 -3.65 7.68
N LEU A 96 -3.37 -2.38 7.30
CA LEU A 96 -4.47 -1.43 7.29
C LEU A 96 -5.57 -1.87 6.30
N MET A 97 -5.17 -2.18 5.07
CA MET A 97 -6.09 -2.63 4.03
C MET A 97 -6.77 -3.95 4.43
N ASN A 98 -6.03 -4.87 5.04
CA ASN A 98 -6.61 -6.12 5.51
C ASN A 98 -7.66 -5.91 6.60
N LYS A 99 -7.52 -4.87 7.45
CA LYS A 99 -8.53 -4.50 8.45
C LYS A 99 -9.76 -3.87 7.81
N ILE A 100 -9.57 -2.91 6.90
CA ILE A 100 -10.65 -2.19 6.21
C ILE A 100 -11.51 -3.17 5.40
N PHE A 101 -10.85 -4.10 4.70
CA PHE A 101 -11.48 -5.00 3.75
C PHE A 101 -11.69 -6.42 4.28
N HIS A 102 -11.50 -6.64 5.57
CA HIS A 102 -11.54 -7.96 6.21
C HIS A 102 -12.76 -8.81 5.80
N SER A 103 -13.93 -8.18 5.68
CA SER A 103 -15.20 -8.83 5.32
C SER A 103 -15.27 -9.36 3.89
N TYR A 104 -14.40 -8.87 3.00
CA TYR A 104 -14.37 -9.15 1.55
C TYR A 104 -13.12 -9.92 1.09
N LEU A 105 -12.06 -9.93 1.91
CA LEU A 105 -10.86 -10.73 1.65
C LEU A 105 -11.21 -12.20 1.47
N ASN A 106 -10.50 -12.88 0.57
CA ASN A 106 -10.67 -14.31 0.24
C ASN A 106 -12.07 -14.68 -0.30
N LYS A 107 -12.96 -13.71 -0.54
CA LYS A 107 -14.26 -13.94 -1.18
C LYS A 107 -14.25 -13.48 -2.63
N PHE A 108 -13.95 -12.19 -2.84
CA PHE A 108 -13.92 -11.56 -4.16
C PHE A 108 -12.83 -10.50 -4.28
N MET A 109 -11.91 -10.44 -3.30
CA MET A 109 -10.86 -9.44 -3.27
C MET A 109 -9.59 -9.99 -2.63
N VAL A 110 -8.47 -9.57 -3.20
CA VAL A 110 -7.10 -9.77 -2.72
C VAL A 110 -6.44 -8.40 -2.56
N VAL A 111 -5.64 -8.26 -1.51
CA VAL A 111 -4.76 -7.10 -1.33
C VAL A 111 -3.31 -7.59 -1.35
N TYR A 112 -2.49 -6.96 -2.17
CA TYR A 112 -1.06 -7.23 -2.25
C TYR A 112 -0.25 -5.94 -2.30
N LEU A 113 0.44 -5.64 -1.20
CA LEU A 113 1.18 -4.39 -1.03
C LEU A 113 0.27 -3.19 -1.33
N ASP A 114 0.61 -2.37 -2.32
CA ASP A 114 -0.12 -1.16 -2.72
C ASP A 114 -1.30 -1.46 -3.69
N ASP A 115 -1.45 -2.70 -4.16
CA ASP A 115 -2.45 -3.10 -5.15
C ASP A 115 -3.65 -3.83 -4.52
N ILE A 116 -4.85 -3.46 -4.96
CA ILE A 116 -6.08 -4.20 -4.65
C ILE A 116 -6.58 -4.86 -5.93
N VAL A 117 -6.83 -6.17 -5.87
CA VAL A 117 -7.38 -6.94 -6.98
C VAL A 117 -8.76 -7.46 -6.59
N ILE A 118 -9.76 -7.07 -7.37
CA ILE A 118 -11.15 -7.51 -7.23
C ILE A 118 -11.42 -8.51 -8.34
N TYR A 119 -12.06 -9.63 -8.01
CA TYR A 119 -12.29 -10.72 -8.95
C TYR A 119 -13.70 -11.29 -8.83
N SER A 120 -14.29 -11.71 -9.95
CA SER A 120 -15.65 -12.26 -10.03
C SER A 120 -15.82 -13.25 -11.18
N ASN A 121 -16.90 -14.04 -11.14
CA ASN A 121 -17.23 -15.03 -12.17
C ASN A 121 -18.18 -14.49 -13.24
N THR A 122 -19.05 -13.55 -12.89
CA THR A 122 -19.97 -12.87 -13.82
C THR A 122 -19.76 -11.36 -13.79
N LEU A 123 -20.20 -10.67 -14.84
CA LEU A 123 -20.06 -9.22 -14.94
C LEU A 123 -20.98 -8.50 -13.93
N GLU A 124 -22.18 -9.04 -13.71
CA GLU A 124 -23.17 -8.49 -12.79
C GLU A 124 -22.66 -8.51 -11.35
N GLU A 125 -22.08 -9.63 -10.91
CA GLU A 125 -21.40 -9.74 -9.61
C GLU A 125 -20.22 -8.77 -9.52
N HIS A 126 -19.45 -8.64 -10.60
CA HIS A 126 -18.28 -7.75 -10.62
C HIS A 126 -18.66 -6.30 -10.39
N VAL A 127 -19.71 -5.81 -11.05
CA VAL A 127 -20.21 -4.45 -10.85
C VAL A 127 -20.66 -4.24 -9.39
N GLU A 128 -21.31 -5.22 -8.79
CA GLU A 128 -21.73 -5.14 -7.39
C GLU A 128 -20.55 -5.17 -6.41
N HIS A 129 -19.53 -5.99 -6.67
CA HIS A 129 -18.29 -6.01 -5.90
C HIS A 129 -17.57 -4.66 -5.97
N LEU A 130 -17.47 -4.06 -7.17
CA LEU A 130 -16.89 -2.73 -7.35
C LEU A 130 -17.66 -1.66 -6.57
N ARG A 131 -18.99 -1.68 -6.61
CA ARG A 131 -19.82 -0.74 -5.82
C ARG A 131 -19.55 -0.83 -4.33
N LYS A 132 -19.45 -2.05 -3.79
CA LYS A 132 -19.13 -2.27 -2.36
C LYS A 132 -17.75 -1.73 -2.01
N VAL A 133 -16.74 -2.00 -2.82
CA VAL A 133 -15.37 -1.53 -2.58
C VAL A 133 -15.28 -0.01 -2.68
N PHE A 134 -15.85 0.60 -3.72
CA PHE A 134 -15.84 2.06 -3.86
C PHE A 134 -16.63 2.80 -2.77
N LYS A 135 -17.64 2.16 -2.17
CA LYS A 135 -18.34 2.75 -1.01
C LYS A 135 -17.47 2.79 0.25
N ILE A 136 -16.55 1.85 0.43
CA ILE A 136 -15.60 1.85 1.55
C ILE A 136 -14.45 2.84 1.31
N LEU A 137 -14.00 2.98 0.07
CA LEU A 137 -12.92 3.89 -0.30
C LEU A 137 -13.34 5.37 -0.40
N ARG A 138 -14.64 5.66 -0.30
CA ARG A 138 -15.20 7.02 -0.36
C ARG A 138 -15.02 7.77 0.95
#